data_AF-A0A968ML89-F1
#
_entry.id   AF-A0A968ML89-F1
#
_cell.length_a   1.000
_cell.length_b   1.000
_cell.length_c   1.000
_cell.angle_alpha   90.00
_cell.angle_beta   90.00
_cell.angle_gamma   90.00
#
_symmetry.space_group_name_H-M   'P 1'
#
loop_
_entity.id
_entity.type
_entity.pdbx_description
1 polymer ?
#
loop_
_entity_poly.entity_id
_entity_poly.type
_entity_poly.pdbx_seq_one_letter_code
_entity_poly.pdbx_strand_id
1 'polypeptide(L)'
;MSANQPQEPIAIVGVGAILPDAPSAPDFWKNLIGGRYSISETPEDRWSIARYHDADPKAPDRTYSKIGGWVREYPWEPSPGRCHP
;
A
#
# COMPACT_ATOMS: atom_id res chain seq x y z
N MET A 1 -45.62 7.83 1.98
CA MET A 1 -44.76 8.10 0.82
C MET A 1 -43.52 8.82 1.34
N SER A 2 -42.40 8.11 1.51
CA SER A 2 -41.16 8.73 1.97
C SER A 2 -40.53 9.49 0.80
N ALA A 3 -40.33 10.79 0.95
CA ALA A 3 -39.75 11.63 -0.10
C ALA A 3 -38.28 11.26 -0.31
N ASN A 4 -37.91 10.97 -1.56
CA ASN A 4 -36.53 10.81 -2.00
C ASN A 4 -35.81 12.16 -1.83
N GLN A 5 -35.06 12.34 -0.74
CA GLN A 5 -34.24 13.53 -0.53
C GLN A 5 -33.15 13.57 -1.62
N PRO A 6 -32.94 14.70 -2.31
CA PRO A 6 -31.83 14.81 -3.26
C PRO A 6 -30.52 14.61 -2.49
N GLN A 7 -29.70 13.67 -2.96
CA GLN A 7 -28.46 13.30 -2.30
C GLN A 7 -27.47 14.46 -2.46
N GLU A 8 -27.06 15.06 -1.34
CA GLU A 8 -26.08 16.14 -1.35
C GLU A 8 -24.72 15.65 -1.89
N PRO A 9 -24.09 16.37 -2.84
CA PRO A 9 -22.77 15.99 -3.35
C PRO A 9 -21.68 16.09 -2.28
N ILE A 10 -20.81 15.09 -2.22
CA ILE A 10 -19.65 15.08 -1.32
C ILE A 10 -18.41 15.61 -2.05
N ALA A 11 -17.76 16.62 -1.47
CA ALA A 11 -16.52 17.18 -2.00
C ALA A 11 -15.28 16.48 -1.41
N ILE A 12 -14.33 16.13 -2.28
CA ILE A 12 -12.99 15.71 -1.88
C ILE A 12 -12.11 16.95 -1.79
N VAL A 13 -11.75 17.35 -0.57
CA VAL A 13 -10.99 18.60 -0.30
C VAL A 13 -9.50 18.39 -0.10
N GLY A 14 -9.03 17.13 -0.09
CA GLY A 14 -7.61 16.81 0.08
C GLY A 14 -7.30 15.37 -0.31
N VAL A 15 -6.04 15.12 -0.67
CA VAL A 15 -5.50 13.80 -1.02
C VAL A 15 -4.10 13.64 -0.45
N GLY A 16 -3.82 12.45 0.08
CA GLY A 16 -2.49 12.03 0.53
C GLY A 16 -2.32 10.55 0.26
N ALA A 17 -1.12 10.16 -0.17
CA ALA A 17 -0.81 8.77 -0.50
C ALA A 17 0.67 8.50 -0.26
N ILE A 18 0.97 7.31 0.26
CA ILE A 18 2.31 6.75 0.39
C ILE A 18 2.22 5.34 -0.18
N LEU A 19 2.87 5.15 -1.33
CA LEU A 19 2.71 3.99 -2.19
C LEU A 19 4.08 3.50 -2.66
N PRO A 20 4.16 2.30 -3.26
CA PRO A 20 5.42 1.76 -3.77
C PRO A 20 6.05 2.71 -4.80
N ASP A 21 7.28 3.13 -4.50
CA ASP A 21 8.04 4.11 -5.29
C ASP A 21 7.34 5.48 -5.47
N ALA A 22 6.40 5.83 -4.57
CA ALA A 22 5.66 7.08 -4.57
C ALA A 22 5.41 7.55 -3.13
N PRO A 23 6.33 8.34 -2.53
CA PRO A 23 6.17 8.83 -1.15
C PRO A 23 5.12 9.94 -1.01
N SER A 24 4.51 10.38 -2.12
CA SER A 24 3.48 11.41 -2.14
C SER A 24 2.45 11.18 -3.26
N ALA A 25 1.27 11.81 -3.15
CA ALA A 25 0.25 11.77 -4.20
C ALA A 25 0.73 12.35 -5.56
N PRO A 26 1.49 13.47 -5.60
CA PRO A 26 2.13 13.93 -6.83
C PRO A 26 3.10 12.92 -7.44
N ASP A 27 3.88 12.20 -6.63
CA ASP A 27 4.82 11.20 -7.15
C ASP A 27 4.09 9.97 -7.69
N PHE A 28 2.99 9.58 -7.05
CA PHE A 28 2.11 8.55 -7.60
C PHE A 28 1.54 8.96 -8.96
N TRP A 29 1.10 10.21 -9.10
CA TRP A 29 0.60 10.73 -10.38
C TRP A 29 1.66 10.69 -11.49
N LYS A 30 2.91 11.06 -11.17
CA LYS A 30 4.03 10.93 -12.11
C LYS A 30 4.27 9.48 -12.52
N ASN A 31 4.20 8.54 -11.57
CA ASN A 31 4.36 7.11 -11.85
C ASN A 31 3.28 6.59 -12.80
N LEU A 32 2.02 7.00 -12.61
CA LEU A 32 0.90 6.62 -13.49
C LEU A 32 1.11 7.13 -14.92
N ILE A 33 1.43 8.42 -15.08
CA ILE A 33 1.70 9.01 -16.40
C ILE A 33 2.90 8.33 -17.06
N GLY A 34 3.93 8.00 -16.28
CA GLY A 34 5.13 7.33 -16.76
C GLY A 34 4.98 5.83 -17.00
N GLY A 35 3.81 5.23 -16.73
CA GLY A 35 3.60 3.78 -16.87
C GLY A 35 4.51 2.93 -15.97
N ARG A 36 4.88 3.46 -14.80
CA ARG A 36 5.87 2.83 -13.91
C ARG A 36 5.30 1.54 -13.28
N TYR A 37 6.06 0.45 -13.38
CA TYR A 37 5.78 -0.80 -12.69
C TYR A 37 6.47 -0.81 -11.32
N SER A 38 5.70 -0.74 -10.23
CA SER A 38 6.23 -0.66 -8.85
C SER A 38 6.04 -1.94 -8.03
N ILE A 39 5.93 -3.09 -8.70
CA ILE A 39 5.87 -4.40 -8.05
C ILE A 39 7.26 -5.02 -8.06
N SER A 40 7.68 -5.57 -6.94
CA SER A 40 8.96 -6.26 -6.81
C SER A 40 8.82 -7.53 -5.97
N GLU A 41 9.87 -8.34 -5.94
CA GLU A 41 9.98 -9.42 -4.96
C GLU A 41 9.89 -8.91 -3.52
N THR A 42 9.48 -9.79 -2.60
CA THR A 42 9.47 -9.51 -1.16
C THR A 42 10.88 -9.16 -0.69
N PRO A 43 11.08 -7.96 -0.12
CA PRO A 43 12.36 -7.56 0.44
C PRO A 43 12.79 -8.48 1.59
N GLU A 44 14.10 -8.79 1.66
CA GLU A 44 14.65 -9.71 2.67
C GLU A 44 14.48 -9.23 4.11
N ASP A 45 14.38 -7.92 4.31
CA ASP A 45 14.15 -7.26 5.60
C ASP A 45 12.70 -7.37 6.09
N ARG A 46 11.78 -7.91 5.28
CA ARG A 46 10.38 -8.15 5.67
C ARG A 46 10.19 -9.53 6.29
N TRP A 47 10.41 -10.58 5.49
CA TRP A 47 10.42 -11.98 5.93
C TRP A 47 11.13 -12.85 4.90
N SER A 48 11.59 -14.03 5.33
CA SER A 48 12.27 -14.98 4.44
C SER A 48 11.28 -15.70 3.52
N ILE A 49 11.33 -15.41 2.22
CA ILE A 49 10.51 -16.11 1.20
C ILE A 49 10.77 -17.63 1.25
N ALA A 50 12.02 -18.06 1.43
CA ALA A 50 12.40 -19.46 1.48
C ALA A 50 11.64 -20.27 2.56
N ARG A 51 11.17 -19.59 3.62
CA ARG A 51 10.43 -20.22 4.72
C ARG A 51 8.93 -20.34 4.48
N TYR A 52 8.36 -19.63 3.51
CA TYR A 52 6.90 -19.53 3.34
C TYR A 52 6.42 -19.78 1.91
N HIS A 53 7.32 -19.77 0.93
CA HIS A 53 6.95 -19.99 -0.46
C HIS A 53 6.81 -21.48 -0.80
N ASP A 54 5.73 -21.82 -1.49
CA ASP A 54 5.56 -23.10 -2.20
C ASP A 54 4.92 -22.84 -3.57
N ALA A 55 5.38 -23.54 -4.61
CA ALA A 55 4.82 -23.38 -5.95
C ALA A 55 3.41 -23.98 -6.08
N ASP A 56 3.03 -24.92 -5.19
CA ASP A 56 1.67 -25.45 -5.11
C ASP A 56 0.75 -24.46 -4.37
N PRO A 57 -0.27 -23.89 -5.05
CA PRO A 57 -1.23 -22.98 -4.42
C PRO A 57 -2.07 -23.63 -3.31
N LYS A 58 -2.08 -24.96 -3.20
CA LYS A 58 -2.82 -25.73 -2.19
C LYS A 58 -1.96 -26.19 -1.03
N ALA A 59 -0.66 -25.91 -1.03
CA ALA A 59 0.21 -26.28 0.07
C ALA A 59 -0.25 -25.58 1.37
N PRO A 60 -0.50 -26.34 2.45
CA PRO A 60 -0.98 -25.77 3.71
C PRO A 60 0.09 -24.87 4.33
N ASP A 61 -0.33 -23.73 4.90
CA ASP A 61 0.52 -22.74 5.56
C ASP A 61 1.63 -22.13 4.67
N ARG A 62 1.43 -22.15 3.35
CA ARG A 62 2.37 -21.60 2.36
C ARG A 62 1.70 -20.55 1.47
N THR A 63 2.52 -19.73 0.84
CA THR A 63 2.09 -18.79 -0.23
C THR A 63 2.78 -19.13 -1.53
N TYR A 64 2.06 -19.05 -2.64
CA TYR A 64 2.63 -19.17 -3.98
C TYR A 64 3.11 -17.83 -4.56
N SER A 65 2.80 -16.70 -3.89
CA SER A 65 3.24 -15.38 -4.32
C SER A 65 4.57 -14.99 -3.67
N LYS A 66 5.47 -14.42 -4.48
CA LYS A 66 6.75 -13.84 -4.05
C LYS A 66 6.83 -12.33 -4.25
N ILE A 67 5.81 -11.72 -4.84
CA ILE A 67 5.84 -10.33 -5.30
C ILE A 67 4.77 -9.49 -4.61
N GLY A 68 5.04 -8.19 -4.52
CA GLY A 68 4.15 -7.21 -3.93
C GLY A 68 4.56 -5.77 -4.25
N GLY A 69 3.68 -4.83 -3.93
CA GLY A 69 4.00 -3.41 -3.93
C GLY A 69 4.45 -2.98 -2.54
N TRP A 70 5.72 -2.62 -2.39
CA TRP A 70 6.31 -2.37 -1.08
C TRP A 70 6.53 -0.88 -0.82
N VAL A 71 5.98 -0.38 0.28
CA VAL A 71 6.34 0.95 0.80
C VAL A 71 7.68 0.83 1.52
N ARG A 72 8.69 1.58 1.07
CA ARG A 72 10.06 1.53 1.62
C ARG A 72 10.47 2.82 2.32
N GLU A 73 10.05 3.96 1.76
CA GLU A 73 10.49 5.28 2.19
C GLU A 73 9.42 5.93 3.08
N TYR A 74 9.30 5.45 4.32
CA TYR A 74 8.47 6.10 5.33
C TYR A 74 9.23 6.25 6.65
N PRO A 75 9.85 7.42 6.91
CA PRO A 75 10.42 7.70 8.22
C PRO A 75 9.29 7.82 9.24
N TRP A 76 9.35 6.99 10.28
CA TRP A 76 8.44 7.09 11.40
C TRP A 76 8.99 8.12 12.40
N GLU A 77 8.35 9.28 12.47
CA GLU A 77 8.70 10.35 13.41
C GLU A 77 7.60 10.46 14.48
N PRO A 78 7.76 9.83 15.65
CA PRO A 78 6.78 9.92 16.72
C PRO A 78 6.78 11.32 17.31
N SER A 79 5.59 11.91 17.46
CA SER A 79 5.46 13.12 18.25
C SER A 79 5.50 12.77 19.75
N PRO A 80 6.31 13.50 20.56
CA PRO A 80 6.35 13.28 22.00
C PRO A 80 4.95 13.38 22.62
N GLY A 81 4.56 12.36 23.39
CA GLY A 81 3.27 12.33 24.11
C GLY A 81 2.08 11.77 23.33
N ARG A 82 2.24 11.35 22.07
CA ARG A 82 1.16 10.74 21.27
C ARG A 82 1.28 9.22 21.12
N CYS A 83 2.47 8.68 21.34
CA CYS A 83 2.73 7.24 21.41
C CYS A 83 3.53 6.95 22.68
N HIS A 84 3.10 5.97 23.48
CA HIS A 84 3.95 5.39 24.53
C HIS A 84 5.09 4.61 23.86
N PRO A 85 6.29 4.56 24.47
CA PRO A 85 7.39 3.73 23.96
C PRO A 85 6.99 2.26 23.81
#